data_AF-A0A4R0K4X0-F1
#
_entry.id   AF-A0A4R0K4X0-F1
#
_cell.length_a   1.000
_cell.length_b   1.000
_cell.length_c   1.000
_cell.angle_alpha   90.00
_cell.angle_beta   90.00
_cell.angle_gamma   90.00
#
_symmetry.space_group_name_H-M   'P 1'
#
loop_
_entity.id
_entity.type
_entity.pdbx_description
1 polymer ?
#
loop_
_entity_poly.entity_id
_entity_poly.type
_entity_poly.pdbx_seq_one_letter_code
_entity_poly.pdbx_strand_id
1 'polypeptide(L)'
;MNDVLTVQGLTVTVRDKTLVSDVDLTVGPGERVGLIGESGSGKSLTALSVLGLLPEDVVASGSVRLTGVDHDLIGADERRMSRVRGRELAMVFQEPMTALNPTMRIGDQIAEAMLIHRTRPGRGAARAAALELLERVQLPADLMRAYPHQLSGGQRQRIVLALALANDPALLICDEPTTALDVTVQALVLDLIVKGVVARSSALFFITHDLAVVATVCERVLVMYGGRVVESGPVGEVFTNPRHRYTQGLLAASDLDTADRRLPTIRGNVPAAGRFPSGCVFRTRCPHATDICATAPEWSGTSADGFACHHPAEPVATPRLPAGGAHA
;
A
#
# COMPACT_ATOMS: atom_id res chain seq x y z
N MET A 1 21.08 -3.32 -8.77
CA MET A 1 20.10 -4.23 -8.14
C MET A 1 18.83 -4.13 -8.95
N ASN A 2 18.22 -5.24 -9.34
CA ASN A 2 16.96 -5.22 -10.08
C ASN A 2 15.80 -5.09 -9.09
N ASP A 3 14.89 -4.16 -9.34
CA ASP A 3 13.70 -3.97 -8.53
C ASP A 3 12.76 -5.19 -8.62
N VAL A 4 12.05 -5.50 -7.54
CA VAL A 4 11.00 -6.52 -7.57
C VAL A 4 9.81 -6.02 -8.39
N LEU A 5 9.42 -4.75 -8.20
CA LEU A 5 8.37 -4.09 -8.95
C LEU A 5 8.91 -2.81 -9.59
N THR A 6 8.58 -2.61 -10.86
CA THR A 6 8.82 -1.34 -11.57
C THR A 6 7.54 -0.94 -12.28
N VAL A 7 7.02 0.23 -11.93
CA VAL A 7 5.87 0.89 -12.54
C VAL A 7 6.37 2.16 -13.20
N GLN A 8 6.05 2.35 -14.47
CA GLN A 8 6.49 3.50 -15.27
C GLN A 8 5.30 4.13 -16.01
N GLY A 9 5.10 5.42 -15.79
CA GLY A 9 4.09 6.23 -16.45
C GLY A 9 2.66 5.70 -16.27
N LEU A 10 2.35 5.06 -15.14
CA LEU A 10 1.05 4.44 -14.93
C LEU A 10 -0.04 5.51 -14.95
N THR A 11 -0.94 5.36 -15.91
CA THR A 11 -2.08 6.25 -16.09
C THR A 11 -3.35 5.40 -16.13
N VAL A 12 -4.32 5.74 -15.29
CA VAL A 12 -5.60 5.04 -15.17
C VAL A 12 -6.71 5.98 -15.57
N THR A 13 -7.53 5.55 -16.53
CA THR A 13 -8.61 6.35 -17.11
C THR A 13 -9.94 5.61 -17.03
N VAL A 14 -11.03 6.37 -16.86
CA VAL A 14 -12.40 5.88 -17.01
C VAL A 14 -13.12 6.79 -17.99
N ARG A 15 -13.49 6.26 -19.15
CA ARG A 15 -14.01 7.07 -20.27
C ARG A 15 -13.04 8.23 -20.55
N ASP A 16 -13.50 9.48 -20.46
CA ASP A 16 -12.70 10.68 -20.71
C ASP A 16 -12.02 11.27 -19.46
N LYS A 17 -12.07 10.58 -18.31
CA LYS A 17 -11.51 11.07 -17.05
C LYS A 17 -10.26 10.32 -16.66
N THR A 18 -9.19 11.05 -16.37
CA THR A 18 -7.97 10.50 -15.76
C THR A 18 -8.13 10.44 -14.24
N LEU A 19 -8.00 9.24 -13.67
CA LEU A 19 -8.10 8.97 -12.23
C LEU A 19 -6.72 8.87 -11.57
N VAL A 20 -5.76 8.30 -12.28
CA VAL A 20 -4.33 8.23 -11.92
C VAL A 20 -3.54 8.70 -13.12
N SER A 21 -2.50 9.51 -12.92
CA SER A 21 -1.74 10.12 -14.00
C SER A 21 -0.26 10.02 -13.72
N ASP A 22 0.46 9.39 -14.65
CA ASP A 22 1.93 9.42 -14.72
C ASP A 22 2.60 9.00 -13.40
N VAL A 23 2.17 7.87 -12.85
CA VAL A 23 2.72 7.33 -11.60
C VAL A 23 3.91 6.44 -11.91
N ASP A 24 5.06 6.85 -11.40
CA ASP A 24 6.27 6.03 -11.33
C ASP A 24 6.42 5.45 -9.91
N LEU A 25 6.77 4.18 -9.81
CA LEU A 25 6.99 3.48 -8.54
C LEU A 25 7.98 2.33 -8.76
N THR A 26 8.97 2.23 -7.90
CA THR A 26 9.81 1.04 -7.78
C THR A 26 9.67 0.43 -6.40
N VAL A 27 9.87 -0.88 -6.28
CA VAL A 27 10.00 -1.57 -4.99
C VAL A 27 11.12 -2.60 -5.11
N GLY A 28 12.17 -2.42 -4.31
CA GLY A 28 13.34 -3.31 -4.27
C GLY A 28 13.09 -4.60 -3.48
N PRO A 29 14.00 -5.60 -3.60
CA PRO A 29 13.93 -6.83 -2.82
C PRO A 29 13.97 -6.55 -1.31
N GLY A 30 13.00 -7.08 -0.56
CA GLY A 30 12.86 -6.85 0.89
C GLY A 30 12.47 -5.42 1.29
N GLU A 31 12.35 -4.50 0.33
CA GLU A 31 11.97 -3.11 0.59
C GLU A 31 10.49 -3.03 1.01
N ARG A 32 10.20 -2.16 1.97
CA ARG A 32 8.84 -1.89 2.43
C ARG A 32 8.47 -0.46 2.07
N VAL A 33 7.60 -0.32 1.07
CA VAL A 33 7.24 0.96 0.48
C VAL A 33 5.78 1.27 0.78
N GLY A 34 5.55 2.41 1.43
CA GLY A 34 4.22 2.92 1.73
C GLY A 34 3.65 3.80 0.61
N LEU A 35 2.34 3.73 0.36
CA LEU A 35 1.60 4.71 -0.44
C LEU A 35 0.50 5.32 0.41
N ILE A 36 0.60 6.62 0.66
CA ILE A 36 -0.33 7.37 1.51
C ILE A 36 -1.03 8.49 0.75
N GLY A 37 -2.14 8.96 1.30
CA GLY A 37 -2.91 10.07 0.76
C GLY A 37 -4.37 10.02 1.19
N GLU A 38 -5.09 11.11 0.96
CA GLU A 38 -6.52 11.22 1.26
C GLU A 38 -7.34 10.17 0.49
N SER A 39 -8.56 9.89 0.97
CA SER A 39 -9.49 9.02 0.25
C SER A 39 -9.76 9.56 -1.17
N GLY A 40 -9.84 8.67 -2.15
CA GLY A 40 -10.03 9.03 -3.56
C GLY A 40 -8.78 9.57 -4.28
N SER A 41 -7.59 9.52 -3.66
CA SER A 41 -6.35 9.98 -4.31
C SER A 41 -5.80 9.05 -5.38
N GLY A 42 -6.32 7.82 -5.53
CA GLY A 42 -5.89 6.86 -6.55
C GLY A 42 -5.05 5.67 -6.06
N LYS A 43 -4.88 5.52 -4.74
CA LYS A 43 -4.04 4.46 -4.14
C LYS A 43 -4.48 3.04 -4.51
N SER A 44 -5.74 2.71 -4.26
CA SER A 44 -6.29 1.39 -4.59
C SER A 44 -6.30 1.13 -6.10
N LEU A 45 -6.57 2.14 -6.93
CA LEU A 45 -6.46 2.01 -8.39
C LEU A 45 -5.03 1.70 -8.84
N THR A 46 -4.02 2.26 -8.16
CA THR A 46 -2.61 1.96 -8.43
C THR A 46 -2.30 0.49 -8.12
N ALA A 47 -2.71 -0.02 -6.95
CA ALA A 47 -2.55 -1.44 -6.61
C ALA A 47 -3.32 -2.39 -7.56
N LEU A 48 -4.59 -2.08 -7.85
CA LEU A 48 -5.42 -2.90 -8.75
C LEU A 48 -4.87 -2.93 -10.17
N SER A 49 -4.22 -1.84 -10.63
CA SER A 49 -3.54 -1.80 -11.93
C SER A 49 -2.38 -2.79 -11.98
N VAL A 50 -1.58 -2.88 -10.91
CA VAL A 50 -0.47 -3.85 -10.81
C VAL A 50 -0.98 -5.30 -10.86
N LEU A 51 -2.17 -5.55 -10.31
CA LEU A 51 -2.78 -6.89 -10.28
C LEU A 51 -3.59 -7.24 -11.52
N GLY A 52 -3.81 -6.30 -12.45
CA GLY A 52 -4.74 -6.48 -13.56
C GLY A 52 -6.18 -6.74 -13.10
N LEU A 53 -6.59 -6.12 -11.98
CA LEU A 53 -7.90 -6.27 -11.34
C LEU A 53 -8.75 -4.99 -11.40
N LEU A 54 -8.47 -4.12 -12.37
CA LEU A 54 -9.29 -2.93 -12.60
C LEU A 54 -10.70 -3.32 -13.07
N PRO A 55 -11.73 -2.52 -12.73
CA PRO A 55 -13.07 -2.68 -13.30
C PRO A 55 -13.06 -2.60 -14.83
N GLU A 56 -14.03 -3.24 -15.49
CA GLU A 56 -14.07 -3.38 -16.96
C GLU A 56 -14.07 -2.05 -17.72
N ASP A 57 -14.63 -0.98 -17.15
CA ASP A 57 -14.70 0.35 -17.76
C ASP A 57 -13.48 1.24 -17.44
N VAL A 58 -12.51 0.70 -16.69
CA VAL A 58 -11.30 1.40 -16.25
C VAL A 58 -10.08 0.82 -16.95
N VAL A 59 -9.34 1.67 -17.65
CA VAL A 59 -8.19 1.28 -18.48
C VAL A 59 -6.90 1.84 -17.87
N ALA A 60 -5.91 0.96 -17.69
CA ALA A 60 -4.54 1.35 -17.36
C ALA A 60 -3.64 1.33 -18.59
N SER A 61 -2.75 2.31 -18.67
CA SER A 61 -1.64 2.39 -19.62
C SER A 61 -0.33 2.69 -18.88
N GLY A 62 0.80 2.50 -19.56
CA GLY A 62 2.14 2.58 -18.97
C GLY A 62 2.82 1.22 -19.01
N SER A 63 3.75 0.96 -18.11
CA SER A 63 4.43 -0.32 -17.97
C SER A 63 4.45 -0.76 -16.50
N VAL A 64 4.13 -2.04 -16.26
CA VAL A 64 4.30 -2.65 -14.93
C VAL A 64 5.08 -3.95 -15.10
N ARG A 65 6.27 -3.99 -14.51
CA ARG A 65 7.16 -5.16 -14.55
C ARG A 65 7.35 -5.73 -13.16
N LEU A 66 7.31 -7.05 -13.07
CA LEU A 66 7.55 -7.80 -11.85
C LEU A 66 8.72 -8.76 -12.07
N THR A 67 9.65 -8.84 -11.11
CA THR A 67 10.75 -9.79 -11.16
C THR A 67 10.22 -11.22 -11.27
N GLY A 68 10.87 -12.02 -12.13
CA GLY A 68 10.45 -13.40 -12.40
C GLY A 68 9.32 -13.54 -13.42
N VAL A 69 8.74 -12.43 -13.89
CA VAL A 69 7.70 -12.42 -14.93
C VAL A 69 8.31 -11.91 -16.24
N ASP A 70 8.07 -12.64 -17.33
CA ASP A 70 8.67 -12.42 -18.65
C ASP A 70 7.88 -11.45 -19.56
N HIS A 71 6.81 -10.85 -19.04
CA HIS A 71 5.92 -9.95 -19.77
C HIS A 71 5.52 -8.75 -18.91
N ASP A 72 5.05 -7.70 -19.56
CA ASP A 72 4.41 -6.56 -18.89
C ASP A 72 3.05 -7.00 -18.32
N LEU A 73 2.75 -6.61 -17.08
CA LEU A 73 1.46 -6.93 -16.45
C LEU A 73 0.32 -6.11 -17.07
N ILE A 74 0.61 -4.90 -17.56
CA ILE A 74 -0.39 -4.09 -18.28
C ILE A 74 -0.65 -4.71 -19.66
N GLY A 75 -1.92 -5.00 -19.94
CA GLY A 75 -2.34 -5.62 -21.20
C GLY A 75 -2.11 -7.13 -21.27
N ALA A 76 -1.61 -7.77 -20.21
CA ALA A 76 -1.54 -9.22 -20.12
C ALA A 76 -2.94 -9.85 -20.07
N ASP A 77 -3.11 -10.99 -20.74
CA ASP A 77 -4.35 -11.75 -20.66
C ASP A 77 -4.54 -12.44 -19.30
N GLU A 78 -5.77 -12.85 -19.01
CA GLU A 78 -6.13 -13.50 -17.73
C GLU A 78 -5.35 -14.81 -17.50
N ARG A 79 -4.97 -15.54 -18.55
CA ARG A 79 -4.20 -16.77 -18.43
C ARG A 79 -2.76 -16.51 -17.97
N ARG A 80 -2.17 -15.39 -18.37
CA ARG A 80 -0.86 -14.94 -17.91
C ARG A 80 -0.97 -14.40 -16.49
N MET A 81 -1.92 -13.50 -16.24
CA MET A 81 -2.12 -12.89 -14.91
C MET A 81 -2.48 -13.90 -13.82
N SER A 82 -3.25 -14.94 -14.14
CA SER A 82 -3.58 -16.03 -13.18
C SER A 82 -2.38 -16.87 -12.74
N ARG A 83 -1.27 -16.87 -13.50
CA ARG A 83 -0.04 -17.57 -13.09
C ARG A 83 0.84 -16.70 -12.19
N VAL A 84 0.69 -15.39 -12.27
CA VAL A 84 1.43 -14.39 -11.48
C VAL A 84 0.76 -14.18 -10.12
N ARG A 85 -0.57 -13.93 -10.13
CA ARG A 85 -1.36 -13.73 -8.92
C ARG A 85 -1.35 -14.98 -8.05
N GLY A 86 -1.21 -14.78 -6.75
CA GLY A 86 -1.17 -15.85 -5.74
C GLY A 86 0.15 -16.62 -5.70
N ARG A 87 1.10 -16.38 -6.61
CA ARG A 87 2.41 -17.04 -6.65
C ARG A 87 3.57 -16.06 -6.57
N GLU A 88 3.72 -15.19 -7.57
CA GLU A 88 4.80 -14.19 -7.60
C GLU A 88 4.35 -12.88 -6.92
N LEU A 89 3.05 -12.59 -7.01
CA LEU A 89 2.39 -11.41 -6.47
C LEU A 89 1.16 -11.83 -5.67
N ALA A 90 1.01 -11.32 -4.44
CA ALA A 90 -0.19 -11.54 -3.64
C ALA A 90 -0.75 -10.22 -3.09
N MET A 91 -2.03 -10.22 -2.75
CA MET A 91 -2.70 -9.05 -2.17
C MET A 91 -3.48 -9.40 -0.91
N VAL A 92 -3.41 -8.52 0.08
CA VAL A 92 -4.35 -8.43 1.20
C VAL A 92 -5.27 -7.24 0.93
N PHE A 93 -6.55 -7.52 0.65
CA PHE A 93 -7.55 -6.50 0.35
C PHE A 93 -8.08 -5.81 1.61
N GLN A 94 -8.64 -4.61 1.44
CA GLN A 94 -9.23 -3.79 2.50
C GLN A 94 -10.39 -4.49 3.23
N GLU A 95 -11.20 -5.27 2.51
CA GLU A 95 -12.32 -6.03 3.08
C GLU A 95 -12.02 -7.54 3.12
N PRO A 96 -11.46 -8.08 4.21
CA PRO A 96 -11.16 -9.51 4.33
C PRO A 96 -12.41 -10.40 4.25
N MET A 97 -13.57 -9.81 4.51
CA MET A 97 -14.87 -10.49 4.57
C MET A 97 -15.27 -11.10 3.22
N THR A 98 -14.84 -10.49 2.11
CA THR A 98 -15.17 -10.96 0.76
C THR A 98 -14.10 -11.89 0.18
N ALA A 99 -12.93 -11.99 0.81
CA ALA A 99 -11.79 -12.74 0.30
C ALA A 99 -11.88 -14.26 0.54
N LEU A 100 -12.61 -14.70 1.57
CA LEU A 100 -12.74 -16.13 1.91
C LEU A 100 -13.99 -16.74 1.28
N ASN A 101 -13.86 -17.94 0.71
CA ASN A 101 -15.00 -18.71 0.21
C ASN A 101 -15.84 -19.22 1.41
N PRO A 102 -17.10 -18.76 1.57
CA PRO A 102 -17.91 -19.06 2.75
C PRO A 102 -18.34 -20.54 2.85
N THR A 103 -18.28 -21.28 1.74
CA THR A 103 -18.69 -22.70 1.66
C THR A 103 -17.51 -23.67 1.76
N MET A 104 -16.30 -23.17 1.94
CA MET A 104 -15.09 -24.00 2.05
C MET A 104 -14.48 -23.90 3.44
N ARG A 105 -13.87 -24.99 3.91
CA ARG A 105 -13.13 -24.97 5.19
C ARG A 105 -11.81 -24.23 5.04
N ILE A 106 -11.37 -23.58 6.10
CA ILE A 106 -10.15 -22.75 6.09
C ILE A 106 -8.92 -23.56 5.64
N GLY A 107 -8.72 -24.74 6.21
CA GLY A 107 -7.56 -25.55 5.87
C GLY A 107 -7.55 -26.02 4.41
N ASP A 108 -8.73 -26.21 3.82
CA ASP A 108 -8.86 -26.63 2.44
C ASP A 108 -8.60 -25.45 1.48
N GLN A 109 -9.06 -24.24 1.81
CA GLN A 109 -8.79 -23.02 1.02
C GLN A 109 -7.30 -22.65 1.00
N ILE A 110 -6.62 -22.70 2.16
CA ILE A 110 -5.19 -22.43 2.23
C ILE A 110 -4.40 -23.48 1.44
N ALA A 111 -4.76 -24.77 1.59
CA ALA A 111 -4.13 -25.86 0.84
C ALA A 111 -4.36 -25.73 -0.67
N GLU A 112 -5.56 -25.31 -1.09
CA GLU A 112 -5.93 -25.14 -2.50
C GLU A 112 -5.04 -24.12 -3.21
N ALA A 113 -4.72 -22.99 -2.59
CA ALA A 113 -3.81 -22.00 -3.17
C ALA A 113 -2.44 -22.61 -3.55
N MET A 114 -1.87 -23.47 -2.70
CA MET A 114 -0.60 -24.16 -3.01
C MET A 114 -0.76 -25.23 -4.10
N LEU A 115 -1.91 -25.89 -4.17
CA LEU A 115 -2.19 -26.93 -5.16
C LEU A 115 -2.41 -26.35 -6.56
N ILE A 116 -3.18 -25.25 -6.66
CA ILE A 116 -3.44 -24.54 -7.92
C ILE A 116 -2.12 -24.08 -8.55
N HIS A 117 -1.23 -23.50 -7.74
CA HIS A 117 0.06 -22.98 -8.19
C HIS A 117 1.18 -24.03 -8.20
N ARG A 118 0.90 -25.28 -7.80
CA ARG A 118 1.83 -26.41 -7.77
C ARG A 118 3.12 -26.15 -6.98
N THR A 119 3.01 -25.36 -5.91
CA THR A 119 4.13 -25.04 -5.01
C THR A 119 4.36 -26.13 -3.95
N ARG A 120 3.44 -27.10 -3.87
CA ARG A 120 3.55 -28.30 -3.04
C ARG A 120 3.21 -29.56 -3.84
N PRO A 121 3.86 -30.70 -3.55
CA PRO A 121 3.79 -31.90 -4.38
C PRO A 121 2.46 -32.67 -4.32
N GLY A 122 1.55 -32.31 -3.41
CA GLY A 122 0.25 -32.97 -3.30
C GLY A 122 -0.55 -32.54 -2.08
N ARG A 123 -1.77 -33.07 -1.96
CA ARG A 123 -2.75 -32.69 -0.92
C ARG A 123 -2.24 -32.82 0.51
N GLY A 124 -1.51 -33.90 0.81
CA GLY A 124 -0.95 -34.12 2.14
C GLY A 124 0.06 -33.03 2.53
N ALA A 125 1.01 -32.73 1.63
CA ALA A 125 2.01 -31.68 1.84
C ALA A 125 1.38 -30.27 1.91
N ALA A 126 0.39 -29.99 1.06
CA ALA A 126 -0.33 -28.71 1.09
C ALA A 126 -1.12 -28.53 2.39
N ARG A 127 -1.73 -29.61 2.93
CA ARG A 127 -2.45 -29.56 4.21
C ARG A 127 -1.52 -29.37 5.41
N ALA A 128 -0.35 -30.01 5.40
CA ALA A 128 0.67 -29.79 6.42
C ALA A 128 1.18 -28.34 6.41
N ALA A 129 1.51 -27.82 5.22
CA ALA A 129 1.92 -26.42 5.07
C ALA A 129 0.81 -25.43 5.47
N ALA A 130 -0.47 -25.75 5.20
CA ALA A 130 -1.59 -24.93 5.64
C ALA A 130 -1.68 -24.85 7.17
N LEU A 131 -1.39 -25.95 7.88
CA LEU A 131 -1.34 -25.97 9.33
C LEU A 131 -0.18 -25.09 9.85
N GLU A 132 1.02 -25.22 9.28
CA GLU A 132 2.16 -24.36 9.63
C GLU A 132 1.85 -22.88 9.40
N LEU A 133 1.12 -22.54 8.34
CA LEU A 133 0.70 -21.16 8.06
C LEU A 133 -0.26 -20.63 9.12
N LEU A 134 -1.22 -21.44 9.61
CA LEU A 134 -2.09 -21.04 10.72
C LEU A 134 -1.29 -20.76 12.00
N GLU A 135 -0.31 -21.61 12.33
CA GLU A 135 0.56 -21.41 13.48
C GLU A 135 1.36 -20.10 13.35
N ARG A 136 1.89 -19.80 12.16
CA ARG A 136 2.62 -18.55 11.88
C ARG A 136 1.75 -17.31 12.07
N VAL A 137 0.46 -17.39 11.74
CA VAL A 137 -0.51 -16.30 11.99
C VAL A 137 -1.19 -16.41 13.36
N GLN A 138 -0.61 -17.19 14.28
CA GLN A 138 -1.04 -17.34 15.67
C GLN A 138 -2.51 -17.78 15.80
N LEU A 139 -2.90 -18.74 14.97
CA LEU A 139 -4.23 -19.34 14.97
C LEU A 139 -4.16 -20.82 15.36
N PRO A 140 -5.12 -21.31 16.16
CA PRO A 140 -5.12 -22.70 16.59
C PRO A 140 -5.47 -23.66 15.44
N ALA A 141 -4.92 -24.87 15.52
CA ALA A 141 -5.01 -25.90 14.48
C ALA A 141 -6.43 -26.38 14.19
N ASP A 142 -7.34 -26.29 15.17
CA ASP A 142 -8.75 -26.67 15.03
C ASP A 142 -9.49 -25.83 13.98
N LEU A 143 -9.05 -24.58 13.75
CA LEU A 143 -9.58 -23.73 12.70
C LEU A 143 -9.39 -24.29 11.29
N MET A 144 -8.49 -25.27 11.07
CA MET A 144 -8.41 -26.02 9.80
C MET A 144 -9.76 -26.60 9.38
N ARG A 145 -10.65 -26.92 10.33
CA ARG A 145 -11.97 -27.50 10.09
C ARG A 145 -13.10 -26.46 10.13
N ALA A 146 -12.80 -25.23 10.53
CA ALA A 146 -13.78 -24.16 10.60
C ALA A 146 -14.14 -23.64 9.20
N TYR A 147 -15.30 -23.00 9.11
CA TYR A 147 -15.74 -22.18 7.99
C TYR A 147 -15.60 -20.70 8.33
N PRO A 148 -15.50 -19.80 7.32
CA PRO A 148 -15.32 -18.37 7.56
C PRO A 148 -16.35 -17.75 8.50
N HIS A 149 -17.63 -18.15 8.41
CA HIS A 149 -18.70 -17.62 9.26
C HIS A 149 -18.55 -17.95 10.75
N GLN A 150 -17.67 -18.88 11.12
CA GLN A 150 -17.40 -19.29 12.51
C GLN A 150 -16.28 -18.47 13.18
N LEU A 151 -15.68 -17.54 12.45
CA LEU A 151 -14.49 -16.80 12.87
C LEU A 151 -14.77 -15.35 13.24
N SER A 152 -13.97 -14.79 14.16
CA SER A 152 -13.93 -13.34 14.40
C SER A 152 -13.30 -12.58 13.23
N GLY A 153 -13.53 -11.27 13.14
CA GLY A 153 -12.92 -10.42 12.11
C GLY A 153 -11.39 -10.51 12.08
N GLY A 154 -10.75 -10.40 13.25
CA GLY A 154 -9.29 -10.55 13.38
C GLY A 154 -8.77 -11.95 13.05
N GLN A 155 -9.56 -13.02 13.28
CA GLN A 155 -9.18 -14.36 12.82
C GLN A 155 -9.25 -14.47 11.29
N ARG A 156 -10.30 -13.90 10.67
CA ARG A 156 -10.43 -13.87 9.19
C ARG A 156 -9.29 -13.10 8.54
N GLN A 157 -8.93 -11.92 9.07
CA GLN A 157 -7.80 -11.14 8.55
C GLN A 157 -6.50 -11.94 8.55
N ARG A 158 -6.23 -12.64 9.66
CA ARG A 158 -5.02 -13.47 9.80
C ARG A 158 -5.01 -14.65 8.84
N ILE A 159 -6.17 -15.25 8.54
CA ILE A 159 -6.28 -16.30 7.51
C ILE A 159 -6.06 -15.73 6.11
N VAL A 160 -6.62 -14.56 5.79
CA VAL A 160 -6.37 -13.89 4.51
C VAL A 160 -4.88 -13.61 4.33
N LEU A 161 -4.19 -13.17 5.39
CA LEU A 161 -2.74 -13.02 5.38
C LEU A 161 -2.01 -14.35 5.17
N ALA A 162 -2.42 -15.42 5.85
CA ALA A 162 -1.86 -16.76 5.66
C ALA A 162 -2.01 -17.24 4.22
N LEU A 163 -3.17 -16.98 3.60
CA LEU A 163 -3.45 -17.29 2.19
C LEU A 163 -2.55 -16.50 1.25
N ALA A 164 -2.40 -15.18 1.47
CA ALA A 164 -1.55 -14.33 0.67
C ALA A 164 -0.06 -14.74 0.74
N LEU A 165 0.38 -15.24 1.90
CA LEU A 165 1.75 -15.71 2.13
C LEU A 165 1.97 -17.19 1.79
N ALA A 166 0.94 -17.91 1.33
CA ALA A 166 0.98 -19.38 1.21
C ALA A 166 2.03 -19.87 0.19
N ASN A 167 2.30 -19.08 -0.84
CA ASN A 167 3.22 -19.40 -1.92
C ASN A 167 4.51 -18.56 -1.88
N ASP A 168 4.78 -17.89 -0.75
CA ASP A 168 5.99 -17.10 -0.53
C ASP A 168 6.23 -16.06 -1.67
N PRO A 169 5.28 -15.14 -1.91
CA PRO A 169 5.33 -14.25 -3.07
C PRO A 169 6.53 -13.29 -3.03
N ALA A 170 7.05 -12.94 -4.20
CA ALA A 170 8.12 -11.94 -4.33
C ALA A 170 7.63 -10.54 -3.90
N LEU A 171 6.37 -10.21 -4.19
CA LEU A 171 5.72 -8.98 -3.77
C LEU A 171 4.40 -9.25 -3.03
N LEU A 172 4.27 -8.67 -1.85
CA LEU A 172 3.00 -8.55 -1.13
C LEU A 172 2.46 -7.12 -1.26
N ILE A 173 1.24 -6.99 -1.76
CA ILE A 173 0.48 -5.73 -1.73
C ILE A 173 -0.50 -5.79 -0.56
N CYS A 174 -0.55 -4.74 0.25
CA CYS A 174 -1.57 -4.60 1.28
C CYS A 174 -2.34 -3.31 1.05
N ASP A 175 -3.65 -3.40 0.82
CA ASP A 175 -4.51 -2.23 0.70
C ASP A 175 -5.38 -2.08 1.94
N GLU A 176 -5.02 -1.13 2.80
CA GLU A 176 -5.71 -0.86 4.05
C GLU A 176 -5.98 -2.12 4.89
N PRO A 177 -4.96 -2.96 5.15
CA PRO A 177 -5.14 -4.32 5.68
C PRO A 177 -5.61 -4.37 7.15
N THR A 178 -5.73 -3.22 7.81
CA THR A 178 -6.14 -3.12 9.21
C THR A 178 -7.31 -2.18 9.43
N THR A 179 -7.96 -1.71 8.36
CA THR A 179 -9.16 -0.89 8.48
C THR A 179 -10.25 -1.66 9.21
N ALA A 180 -10.98 -0.96 10.09
CA ALA A 180 -12.07 -1.50 10.92
C ALA A 180 -11.66 -2.58 11.95
N LEU A 181 -10.37 -2.72 12.27
CA LEU A 181 -9.88 -3.53 13.39
C LEU A 181 -9.63 -2.65 14.63
N ASP A 182 -9.76 -3.23 15.82
CA ASP A 182 -9.31 -2.57 17.05
C ASP A 182 -7.77 -2.45 17.08
N VAL A 183 -7.26 -1.49 17.86
CA VAL A 183 -5.83 -1.15 17.91
C VAL A 183 -4.95 -2.36 18.27
N THR A 184 -5.42 -3.26 19.15
CA THR A 184 -4.67 -4.45 19.56
C THR A 184 -4.57 -5.46 18.43
N VAL A 185 -5.69 -5.76 17.75
CA VAL A 185 -5.70 -6.66 16.60
C VAL A 185 -4.94 -6.07 15.42
N GLN A 186 -5.04 -4.76 15.18
CA GLN A 186 -4.25 -4.04 14.18
C GLN A 186 -2.75 -4.24 14.40
N ALA A 187 -2.25 -3.98 15.61
CA ALA A 187 -0.84 -4.15 15.93
C ALA A 187 -0.35 -5.59 15.68
N LEU A 188 -1.16 -6.58 16.07
CA LEU A 188 -0.88 -7.99 15.81
C LEU A 188 -0.81 -8.29 14.30
N VAL A 189 -1.76 -7.81 13.51
CA VAL A 189 -1.79 -8.05 12.05
C VAL A 189 -0.59 -7.40 11.35
N LEU A 190 -0.22 -6.17 11.74
CA LEU A 190 0.95 -5.49 11.19
C LEU A 190 2.25 -6.25 11.50
N ASP A 191 2.41 -6.71 12.74
CA ASP A 191 3.56 -7.54 13.15
C ASP A 191 3.64 -8.84 12.31
N LEU A 192 2.51 -9.50 12.07
CA LEU A 192 2.45 -10.70 11.23
C LEU A 192 2.81 -10.41 9.77
N ILE A 193 2.37 -9.28 9.21
CA ILE A 193 2.75 -8.85 7.84
C ILE A 193 4.26 -8.67 7.77
N VAL A 194 4.84 -7.88 8.68
CA VAL A 194 6.28 -7.58 8.71
C VAL A 194 7.10 -8.87 8.87
N LYS A 195 6.75 -9.73 9.84
CA LYS A 195 7.41 -11.03 10.01
C LYS A 195 7.29 -11.90 8.78
N GLY A 196 6.11 -11.90 8.14
CA GLY A 196 5.83 -12.67 6.94
C GLY A 196 6.72 -12.30 5.76
N VAL A 197 6.90 -11.00 5.49
CA VAL A 197 7.73 -10.49 4.39
C VAL A 197 9.23 -10.59 4.70
N VAL A 198 9.64 -10.29 5.94
CA VAL A 198 11.05 -10.34 6.36
C VAL A 198 11.58 -11.78 6.30
N ALA A 199 10.81 -12.76 6.77
CA ALA A 199 11.22 -14.16 6.78
C ALA A 199 11.52 -14.75 5.39
N ARG A 200 11.07 -14.07 4.32
CA ARG A 200 11.15 -14.55 2.93
C ARG A 200 11.84 -13.57 1.99
N SER A 201 12.33 -12.45 2.54
CA SER A 201 12.86 -11.34 1.75
C SER A 201 11.90 -10.84 0.67
N SER A 202 10.59 -10.95 0.92
CA SER A 202 9.54 -10.43 0.04
C SER A 202 9.53 -8.90 0.09
N ALA A 203 9.30 -8.27 -1.06
CA ALA A 203 8.97 -6.86 -1.13
C ALA A 203 7.54 -6.61 -0.58
N LEU A 204 7.33 -5.44 0.01
CA LEU A 204 6.03 -5.01 0.52
C LEU A 204 5.65 -3.67 -0.11
N PHE A 205 4.48 -3.63 -0.73
CA PHE A 205 3.81 -2.40 -1.15
C PHE A 205 2.57 -2.17 -0.28
N PHE A 206 2.64 -1.19 0.61
CA PHE A 206 1.68 -0.99 1.69
C PHE A 206 0.87 0.28 1.50
N ILE A 207 -0.43 0.17 1.32
CA ILE A 207 -1.34 1.30 1.15
C ILE A 207 -2.11 1.51 2.45
N THR A 208 -2.08 2.73 2.96
CA THR A 208 -2.86 3.14 4.12
C THR A 208 -3.08 4.64 4.13
N HIS A 209 -4.03 5.10 4.93
CA HIS A 209 -4.19 6.50 5.29
C HIS A 209 -3.63 6.83 6.68
N ASP A 210 -3.20 5.83 7.46
CA ASP A 210 -2.64 5.99 8.80
C ASP A 210 -1.11 6.21 8.73
N LEU A 211 -0.68 7.43 9.06
CA LEU A 211 0.73 7.81 9.05
C LEU A 211 1.55 7.08 10.11
N ALA A 212 0.99 6.80 11.29
CA ALA A 212 1.70 6.12 12.37
C ALA A 212 2.03 4.66 11.99
N VAL A 213 1.12 4.02 11.24
CA VAL A 213 1.37 2.69 10.67
C VAL A 213 2.50 2.74 9.65
N VAL A 214 2.51 3.72 8.73
CA VAL A 214 3.60 3.85 7.75
C VAL A 214 4.94 4.11 8.43
N ALA A 215 4.96 4.97 9.44
CA ALA A 215 6.15 5.26 10.25
C ALA A 215 6.78 4.00 10.87
N THR A 216 5.95 3.00 11.18
CA THR A 216 6.39 1.77 11.84
C THR A 216 6.73 0.65 10.85
N VAL A 217 5.99 0.56 9.74
CA VAL A 217 6.05 -0.59 8.82
C VAL A 217 7.00 -0.35 7.63
N CYS A 218 7.05 0.87 7.11
CA CYS A 218 7.70 1.18 5.84
C CYS A 218 9.06 1.87 6.03
N GLU A 219 9.94 1.70 5.06
CA GLU A 219 11.24 2.37 4.99
C GLU A 219 11.18 3.61 4.09
N ARG A 220 10.38 3.53 3.01
CA ARG A 220 10.13 4.60 2.04
C ARG A 220 8.64 4.84 1.88
N VAL A 221 8.25 6.07 1.55
CA VAL A 221 6.85 6.45 1.33
C VAL A 221 6.68 7.21 0.02
N LEU A 222 5.53 7.02 -0.62
CA LEU A 222 4.99 7.84 -1.70
C LEU A 222 3.74 8.54 -1.16
N VAL A 223 3.66 9.83 -1.36
CA VAL A 223 2.51 10.66 -1.02
C VAL A 223 1.75 10.94 -2.31
N MET A 224 0.48 10.51 -2.36
CA MET A 224 -0.37 10.65 -3.53
C MET A 224 -1.52 11.62 -3.26
N TYR A 225 -1.69 12.58 -4.17
CA TYR A 225 -2.81 13.50 -4.19
C TYR A 225 -3.39 13.59 -5.59
N GLY A 226 -4.72 13.46 -5.71
CA GLY A 226 -5.44 13.63 -6.97
C GLY A 226 -4.91 12.83 -8.15
N GLY A 227 -4.56 11.56 -7.92
CA GLY A 227 -4.09 10.65 -8.95
C GLY A 227 -2.60 10.77 -9.28
N ARG A 228 -1.84 11.63 -8.58
CA ARG A 228 -0.41 11.85 -8.83
C ARG A 228 0.40 11.64 -7.56
N VAL A 229 1.60 11.10 -7.71
CA VAL A 229 2.61 11.14 -6.65
C VAL A 229 3.14 12.58 -6.57
N VAL A 230 3.02 13.20 -5.40
CA VAL A 230 3.44 14.59 -5.18
C VAL A 230 4.77 14.68 -4.42
N GLU A 231 5.13 13.62 -3.70
CA GLU A 231 6.36 13.50 -2.93
C GLU A 231 6.68 12.03 -2.68
N SER A 232 7.96 11.68 -2.70
CA SER A 232 8.45 10.36 -2.32
C SER A 232 9.82 10.50 -1.66
N GLY A 233 10.14 9.61 -0.74
CA GLY A 233 11.45 9.57 -0.09
C GLY A 233 11.43 8.70 1.17
N PRO A 234 12.57 8.57 1.87
CA PRO A 234 12.65 7.84 3.13
C PRO A 234 11.59 8.36 4.11
N VAL A 235 10.90 7.45 4.81
CA VAL A 235 9.80 7.81 5.72
C VAL A 235 10.23 8.86 6.74
N GLY A 236 11.42 8.70 7.33
CA GLY A 236 11.97 9.65 8.29
C GLY A 236 12.17 11.05 7.71
N GLU A 237 12.60 11.17 6.45
CA GLU A 237 12.81 12.47 5.80
C GLU A 237 11.49 13.12 5.40
N VAL A 238 10.60 12.39 4.73
CA VAL A 238 9.30 12.92 4.29
C VAL A 238 8.45 13.35 5.49
N PHE A 239 8.53 12.65 6.62
CA PHE A 239 7.71 12.94 7.80
C PHE A 239 8.28 14.07 8.66
N THR A 240 9.59 14.31 8.63
CA THR A 240 10.23 15.38 9.43
C THR A 240 10.52 16.64 8.63
N ASN A 241 10.77 16.51 7.33
CA ASN A 241 11.10 17.58 6.40
C ASN A 241 10.24 17.47 5.12
N PRO A 242 8.90 17.51 5.23
CA PRO A 242 8.03 17.42 4.07
C PRO A 242 8.30 18.61 3.14
N ARG A 243 8.48 18.33 1.85
CA ARG A 243 8.74 19.31 0.80
C ARG A 243 7.48 19.74 0.09
N HIS A 244 6.50 18.85 -0.10
CA HIS A 244 5.25 19.22 -0.75
C HIS A 244 4.24 19.78 0.28
N ARG A 245 3.56 20.88 -0.07
CA ARG A 245 2.62 21.58 0.84
C ARG A 245 1.43 20.73 1.27
N TYR A 246 1.02 19.77 0.46
CA TYR A 246 0.03 18.77 0.85
C TYR A 246 0.57 17.84 1.95
N THR A 247 1.78 17.31 1.81
CA THR A 247 2.41 16.45 2.80
C THR A 247 2.59 17.18 4.13
N GLN A 248 3.04 18.44 4.08
CA GLN A 248 3.13 19.31 5.26
C GLN A 248 1.78 19.45 5.96
N GLY A 249 0.71 19.69 5.20
CA GLY A 249 -0.64 19.79 5.75
C GLY A 249 -1.18 18.47 6.30
N LEU A 250 -0.86 17.35 5.65
CA LEU A 250 -1.26 16.00 6.08
C LEU A 250 -0.63 15.64 7.42
N LEU A 251 0.69 15.85 7.57
CA LEU A 251 1.42 15.59 8.81
C LEU A 251 0.92 16.48 9.95
N ALA A 252 0.74 17.79 9.67
CA ALA A 252 0.23 18.72 10.67
C ALA A 252 -1.17 18.34 11.17
N ALA A 253 -2.04 17.80 10.30
CA ALA A 253 -3.38 17.38 10.66
C ALA A 253 -3.42 16.06 11.47
N SER A 254 -2.35 15.26 11.40
CA SER A 254 -2.22 14.00 12.14
C SER A 254 -1.49 14.15 13.48
N ASP A 255 -0.92 15.32 13.78
CA ASP A 255 -0.20 15.58 15.02
C ASP A 255 -1.16 15.84 16.19
N LEU A 256 -1.35 14.80 17.03
CA LEU A 256 -2.24 14.80 18.18
C LEU A 256 -1.63 15.42 19.44
N ASP A 257 -0.32 15.78 19.45
CA ASP A 257 0.35 16.39 20.62
C ASP A 257 -0.08 17.85 20.84
N THR A 258 -0.93 18.41 19.97
CA THR A 258 -1.54 19.73 20.13
C THR A 258 -2.76 19.69 21.05
N ALA A 259 -2.58 19.21 22.30
CA ALA A 259 -3.63 19.08 23.31
C ALA A 259 -4.36 20.40 23.68
N ASP A 260 -3.81 21.56 23.30
CA ASP A 260 -4.33 22.90 23.65
C ASP A 260 -4.64 23.81 22.43
N ARG A 261 -4.58 23.30 21.20
CA ARG A 261 -4.85 24.10 19.98
C ARG A 261 -5.80 23.40 19.02
N ARG A 262 -6.58 24.18 18.26
CA ARG A 262 -7.38 23.64 17.15
C ARG A 262 -6.44 22.93 16.18
N LEU A 263 -6.70 21.64 15.94
CA LEU A 263 -5.95 20.85 14.97
C LEU A 263 -5.93 21.56 13.62
N PRO A 264 -4.75 21.81 13.03
CA PRO A 264 -4.68 22.42 11.71
C PRO A 264 -5.31 21.47 10.70
N THR A 265 -6.17 22.02 9.83
CA THR A 265 -6.87 21.24 8.79
C THR A 265 -6.47 21.74 7.41
N ILE A 266 -6.40 20.81 6.45
CA ILE A 266 -6.25 21.18 5.05
C ILE A 266 -7.55 21.85 4.59
N ARG A 267 -7.45 23.06 4.05
CA ARG A 267 -8.61 23.88 3.67
C ARG A 267 -9.42 23.21 2.55
N GLY A 268 -10.73 23.41 2.59
CA GLY A 268 -11.66 22.99 1.55
C GLY A 268 -11.82 21.47 1.43
N ASN A 269 -12.66 21.06 0.48
CA ASN A 269 -12.96 19.66 0.21
C ASN A 269 -12.07 19.11 -0.90
N VAL A 270 -11.80 17.81 -0.84
CA VAL A 270 -11.13 17.10 -1.93
C VAL A 270 -12.00 17.20 -3.19
N PRO A 271 -11.44 17.64 -4.35
CA PRO A 271 -12.16 17.55 -5.61
C PRO A 271 -12.60 16.13 -5.91
N ALA A 272 -13.72 15.98 -6.62
CA ALA A 272 -14.17 14.67 -7.08
C ALA A 272 -13.10 14.04 -8.00
N ALA A 273 -12.98 12.71 -7.94
CA ALA A 273 -12.05 11.97 -8.78
C ALA A 273 -12.20 12.32 -10.28
N GLY A 274 -11.07 12.56 -10.94
CA GLY A 274 -11.03 13.01 -12.34
C GLY A 274 -11.49 14.45 -12.58
N ARG A 275 -11.70 15.27 -11.53
CA ARG A 275 -12.00 16.70 -11.62
C ARG A 275 -10.97 17.58 -10.92
N PHE A 276 -9.72 17.11 -10.86
CA PHE A 276 -8.62 17.89 -10.31
C PHE A 276 -8.29 19.07 -11.23
N PRO A 277 -7.79 20.18 -10.68
CA PRO A 277 -7.32 21.30 -11.49
C PRO A 277 -6.20 20.85 -12.44
N SER A 278 -5.99 21.60 -13.52
CA SER A 278 -4.77 21.49 -14.33
C SER A 278 -3.51 21.74 -13.48
N GLY A 279 -2.32 21.61 -14.06
CA GLY A 279 -1.07 21.93 -13.38
C GLY A 279 -0.87 21.23 -12.04
N CYS A 280 -0.59 21.98 -10.98
CA CYS A 280 -0.51 21.42 -9.63
C CYS A 280 -1.91 20.99 -9.14
N VAL A 281 -2.10 19.68 -8.97
CA VAL A 281 -3.36 19.06 -8.51
C VAL A 281 -3.86 19.60 -7.17
N PHE A 282 -2.97 20.10 -6.31
CA PHE A 282 -3.30 20.63 -4.98
C PHE A 282 -3.53 22.16 -4.94
N ARG A 283 -3.35 22.88 -6.06
CA ARG A 283 -3.34 24.36 -6.06
C ARG A 283 -4.61 25.03 -5.51
N THR A 284 -5.77 24.38 -5.61
CA THR A 284 -7.05 24.94 -5.13
C THR A 284 -7.19 24.89 -3.61
N ARG A 285 -6.35 24.11 -2.93
CA ARG A 285 -6.34 23.94 -1.46
C ARG A 285 -5.02 24.37 -0.83
N CYS A 286 -3.98 24.59 -1.65
CA CYS A 286 -2.67 25.03 -1.20
C CYS A 286 -2.69 26.50 -0.75
N PRO A 287 -2.30 26.83 0.49
CA PRO A 287 -2.22 28.23 0.95
C PRO A 287 -1.09 29.03 0.29
N HIS A 288 -0.17 28.35 -0.42
CA HIS A 288 0.95 28.95 -1.15
C HIS A 288 0.75 28.94 -2.68
N ALA A 289 -0.47 28.68 -3.15
CA ALA A 289 -0.76 28.67 -4.57
C ALA A 289 -0.57 30.08 -5.17
N THR A 290 0.03 30.11 -6.35
CA THR A 290 0.24 31.31 -7.18
C THR A 290 -0.06 30.96 -8.64
N ASP A 291 0.00 31.93 -9.55
CA ASP A 291 -0.35 31.72 -10.96
C ASP A 291 0.50 30.65 -11.65
N ILE A 292 1.76 30.48 -11.26
CA ILE A 292 2.62 29.39 -11.80
C ILE A 292 2.07 28.00 -11.46
N CYS A 293 1.30 27.84 -10.38
CA CYS A 293 0.65 26.57 -10.06
C CYS A 293 -0.45 26.17 -11.07
N ALA A 294 -0.79 27.06 -12.01
CA ALA A 294 -1.61 26.73 -13.17
C ALA A 294 -0.95 25.68 -14.08
N THR A 295 0.39 25.61 -14.08
CA THR A 295 1.21 24.61 -14.79
C THR A 295 1.69 23.51 -13.84
N ALA A 296 2.00 22.33 -14.39
CA ALA A 296 2.41 21.20 -13.58
C ALA A 296 3.84 21.43 -13.08
N PRO A 297 4.11 21.28 -11.78
CA PRO A 297 5.48 21.32 -11.29
C PRO A 297 6.25 20.11 -11.81
N GLU A 298 7.50 20.34 -12.22
CA GLU A 298 8.41 19.25 -12.56
C GLU A 298 8.81 18.47 -11.31
N TRP A 299 9.17 17.20 -11.50
CA TRP A 299 9.72 16.38 -10.44
C TRP A 299 11.13 16.85 -10.08
N SER A 300 11.33 17.24 -8.83
CA SER A 300 12.62 17.65 -8.27
C SER A 300 13.20 16.51 -7.44
N GLY A 301 14.39 16.01 -7.80
CA GLY A 301 15.06 14.90 -7.11
C GLY A 301 15.34 13.72 -8.03
N THR A 302 15.47 12.53 -7.46
CA THR A 302 15.55 11.26 -8.19
C THR A 302 14.16 10.65 -8.35
N SER A 303 13.95 9.70 -9.26
CA SER A 303 12.63 9.08 -9.46
C SER A 303 12.05 8.41 -8.20
N ALA A 304 12.90 7.96 -7.26
CA ALA A 304 12.48 7.30 -6.03
C ALA A 304 12.45 8.24 -4.80
N ASP A 305 13.03 9.43 -4.91
CA ASP A 305 13.18 10.39 -3.81
C ASP A 305 13.16 11.82 -4.37
N GLY A 306 12.07 12.52 -4.12
CA GLY A 306 11.80 13.83 -4.70
C GLY A 306 10.38 14.31 -4.47
N PHE A 307 10.06 15.46 -5.05
CA PHE A 307 8.76 16.12 -4.91
C PHE A 307 8.41 16.94 -6.15
N ALA A 308 7.12 17.20 -6.35
CA ALA A 308 6.62 18.02 -7.44
C ALA A 308 5.93 19.28 -6.89
N CYS A 309 6.69 20.34 -6.60
CA CYS A 309 6.16 21.58 -6.03
C CYS A 309 6.90 22.82 -6.52
N HIS A 310 6.15 23.82 -7.02
CA HIS A 310 6.73 25.15 -7.35
C HIS A 310 7.14 25.96 -6.11
N HIS A 311 6.50 25.71 -4.97
CA HIS A 311 6.73 26.44 -3.71
C HIS A 311 6.96 25.44 -2.56
N PRO A 312 8.10 24.72 -2.57
CA PRO A 312 8.36 23.69 -1.58
C PRO A 312 8.33 24.25 -0.16
N ALA A 313 7.94 23.41 0.79
CA ALA A 313 8.05 23.70 2.20
C ALA A 313 9.51 23.81 2.61
N GLU A 314 9.78 24.80 3.45
CA GLU A 314 11.08 24.96 4.08
C GLU A 314 11.24 23.90 5.16
N PRO A 315 12.47 23.40 5.39
CA PRO A 315 12.72 22.49 6.48
C PRO A 315 12.31 23.12 7.81
N VAL A 316 11.49 22.39 8.57
CA VAL A 316 11.20 22.79 9.95
C VAL A 316 12.51 22.64 10.72
N ALA A 317 13.09 23.75 11.17
CA ALA A 317 14.23 23.70 12.08
C ALA A 317 13.84 22.84 13.29
N THR A 318 14.55 21.72 13.49
CA THR A 318 14.27 20.77 14.57
C THR A 318 14.20 21.52 15.91
N PRO A 319 13.12 21.37 16.71
CA PRO A 319 13.18 21.76 18.11
C PRO A 319 14.28 20.90 18.76
N ARG A 320 15.25 21.53 19.41
CA ARG A 320 16.24 20.82 20.23
C ARG A 320 15.48 19.93 21.22
N LEU A 321 15.65 18.62 21.12
CA LEU A 321 15.24 17.69 22.17
C LEU A 321 15.83 18.21 23.49
N PRO A 322 15.02 18.33 24.57
CA PRO A 322 15.57 18.71 25.87
C PRO A 322 16.63 17.68 26.27
N ALA A 323 17.84 18.16 26.55
CA ALA A 323 18.92 17.33 27.04
C ALA A 323 18.42 16.56 28.27
N GLY A 324 18.46 15.23 28.19
CA GLY A 324 18.06 14.36 29.27
C GLY A 324 18.80 14.75 30.55
N GLY A 325 18.04 15.18 31.55
CA GLY A 325 18.55 15.37 32.90
C GLY A 325 19.05 14.04 33.43
N ALA A 326 20.33 13.97 33.72
CA ALA A 326 20.92 12.92 34.53
C ALA A 326 20.25 12.94 35.91
N HIS A 327 19.53 11.87 36.24
CA HIS A 327 19.25 11.54 37.63
C HIS A 327 19.99 10.26 37.98
N ALA A 328 20.92 10.45 38.93
CA ALA A 328 21.60 9.43 39.71
C ALA A 328 20.63 8.63 40.57
#